data_AF-A0A2E5IFD2-F1
#
_entry.id   AF-A0A2E5IFD2-F1
#
_cell.length_a   1.000
_cell.length_b   1.000
_cell.length_c   1.000
_cell.angle_alpha   90.00
_cell.angle_beta   90.00
_cell.angle_gamma   90.00
#
_symmetry.space_group_name_H-M   'P 1'
#
loop_
_entity.id
_entity.type
_entity.pdbx_description
1 polymer ?
#
loop_
_entity_poly.entity_id
_entity_poly.type
_entity_poly.pdbx_seq_one_letter_code
_entity_poly.pdbx_strand_id
1 'polypeptide(L)'
;MARKKGGGGGRQRARQRAQYDELDKYPVMPPHAFARIVRDKQTLNIIYQIIEPPLTKKEQEQRDEIMDIFIRSLTANIEEIDSNPEAYVRTAMDKVIKSYSMKINKKSKSKLFYYLRRDLIGYGKMDVLMNDVNVEDISLDGTNVPIFAYHRKFESVETTCVWETDEELESYVIKLAQRCGKHISVAEPLLDATLMDGSRIVMKLGHEISTRGSAFCIRRFKDDPFSPADIVAFRTMSSLMVAYLWIAFQNEVPMLFVGGTASGKTTTLNAMCIFIPWQMKIVSIESTREVNIPQPNWVPGLTRQGFGGESDDGVIGEFELLKAALRERPEYIIVGE
;
A
#
# COMPACT_ATOMS: atom_id res chain seq x y z
N MET A 1 -24.04 30.37 38.84
CA MET A 1 -23.97 30.36 37.36
C MET A 1 -22.85 29.43 36.90
N ALA A 2 -23.15 28.15 36.67
CA ALA A 2 -22.16 27.15 36.24
C ALA A 2 -22.19 27.00 34.71
N ARG A 3 -21.12 27.42 34.04
CA ARG A 3 -20.92 27.23 32.59
C ARG A 3 -20.56 25.77 32.30
N LYS A 4 -21.47 25.05 31.63
CA LYS A 4 -21.19 23.76 30.96
C LYS A 4 -20.12 23.95 29.88
N LYS A 5 -18.91 23.43 30.10
CA LYS A 5 -17.91 23.19 29.04
C LYS A 5 -18.14 21.80 28.44
N GLY A 6 -19.05 21.73 27.47
CA GLY A 6 -19.23 20.57 26.59
C GLY A 6 -19.50 21.08 25.19
N GLY A 7 -18.47 21.17 24.35
CA GLY A 7 -18.63 21.80 23.02
C GLY A 7 -17.37 21.89 22.15
N GLY A 8 -16.42 20.95 22.27
CA GLY A 8 -15.20 20.95 21.44
C GLY A 8 -15.47 20.51 19.99
N GLY A 9 -16.23 19.42 19.80
CA GLY A 9 -16.42 18.82 18.47
C GLY A 9 -17.29 19.65 17.51
N GLY A 10 -18.23 20.45 18.02
CA GLY A 10 -19.12 21.28 17.19
C GLY A 10 -18.40 22.48 16.55
N ARG A 11 -17.49 23.13 17.28
CA ARG A 11 -16.73 24.29 16.79
C ARG A 11 -15.67 23.90 15.75
N GLN A 12 -15.02 22.75 15.92
CA GLN A 12 -13.99 22.28 14.98
C GLN A 12 -14.61 21.82 13.65
N ARG A 13 -15.75 21.10 13.70
CA ARG A 13 -16.54 20.75 12.50
C ARG A 13 -17.10 21.98 11.79
N ALA A 14 -17.55 23.00 12.51
CA ALA A 14 -18.03 24.25 11.93
C ALA A 14 -16.91 25.03 11.22
N ARG A 15 -15.70 25.09 11.80
CA ARG A 15 -14.51 25.68 11.16
C ARG A 15 -14.06 24.90 9.92
N GLN A 16 -14.03 23.56 9.98
CA GLN A 16 -13.67 22.75 8.81
C GLN A 16 -14.68 22.90 7.65
N ARG A 17 -15.98 23.01 7.93
CA ARG A 17 -16.99 23.30 6.88
C ARG A 17 -16.89 24.72 6.31
N ALA A 18 -16.37 25.66 7.10
CA ALA A 18 -16.14 27.03 6.64
C ALA A 18 -14.95 27.12 5.66
N GLN A 19 -13.94 26.26 5.81
CA GLN A 19 -12.71 26.28 5.00
C GLN A 19 -12.72 25.28 3.83
N TYR A 20 -13.42 24.14 3.97
CA TYR A 20 -13.37 23.04 3.02
C TYR A 20 -14.75 22.67 2.48
N ASP A 21 -14.82 22.35 1.19
CA ASP A 21 -15.94 21.66 0.57
C ASP A 21 -15.67 20.15 0.55
N GLU A 22 -16.59 19.35 1.09
CA GLU A 22 -16.44 17.89 1.12
C GLU A 22 -16.87 17.31 -0.23
N LEU A 23 -15.93 16.68 -0.93
CA LEU A 23 -16.16 16.06 -2.24
C LEU A 23 -16.55 14.60 -2.10
N ASP A 24 -15.92 13.89 -1.16
CA ASP A 24 -16.18 12.48 -0.93
C ASP A 24 -15.81 12.06 0.49
N LYS A 25 -16.44 10.99 0.99
CA LYS A 25 -16.09 10.37 2.27
C LYS A 25 -16.54 8.93 2.30
N TYR A 26 -15.59 8.02 2.49
CA TYR A 26 -15.85 6.58 2.47
C TYR A 26 -15.01 5.84 3.54
N PRO A 27 -15.48 4.68 4.01
CA PRO A 27 -14.72 3.84 4.93
C PRO A 27 -13.54 3.19 4.23
N VAL A 28 -12.39 3.12 4.92
CA VAL A 28 -11.22 2.35 4.46
C VAL A 28 -11.04 1.13 5.34
N MET A 29 -10.97 1.33 6.66
CA MET A 29 -10.94 0.24 7.66
C MET A 29 -12.02 0.48 8.71
N PRO A 30 -13.30 0.15 8.40
CA PRO A 30 -14.39 0.36 9.33
C PRO A 30 -14.23 -0.55 10.58
N PRO A 31 -14.58 -0.07 11.78
CA PRO A 31 -15.15 1.24 12.09
C PRO A 31 -14.12 2.35 12.41
N HIS A 32 -12.82 2.09 12.24
CA HIS A 32 -11.76 2.94 12.79
C HIS A 32 -11.27 4.04 11.83
N ALA A 33 -11.03 3.70 10.56
CA ALA A 33 -10.40 4.60 9.60
C ALA A 33 -11.28 4.90 8.38
N PHE A 34 -11.29 6.18 7.98
CA PHE A 34 -12.03 6.69 6.84
C PHE A 34 -11.14 7.62 6.02
N ALA A 35 -11.38 7.63 4.71
CA ALA A 35 -10.86 8.64 3.81
C ALA A 35 -11.89 9.76 3.67
N ARG A 36 -11.43 11.00 3.67
CA ARG A 36 -12.28 12.16 3.36
C ARG A 36 -11.57 13.04 2.36
N ILE A 37 -12.17 13.19 1.19
CA ILE A 37 -11.65 14.06 0.13
C ILE A 37 -12.32 15.41 0.25
N VAL A 38 -11.52 16.45 0.37
CA VAL A 38 -12.00 17.83 0.47
C VAL A 38 -11.34 18.73 -0.55
N ARG A 39 -12.03 19.78 -0.95
CA ARG A 39 -11.45 20.91 -1.68
C ARG A 39 -11.28 22.09 -0.73
N ASP A 40 -10.09 22.66 -0.67
CA ASP A 40 -9.86 23.92 0.03
C ASP A 40 -10.52 25.07 -0.73
N LYS A 41 -11.32 25.90 -0.04
CA LYS A 41 -12.06 26.99 -0.67
C LYS A 41 -11.18 28.14 -1.17
N GLN A 42 -9.97 28.26 -0.62
CA GLN A 42 -9.03 29.34 -0.96
C GLN A 42 -8.07 28.90 -2.06
N THR A 43 -7.43 27.75 -1.90
CA THR A 43 -6.43 27.26 -2.86
C THR A 43 -7.03 26.44 -3.99
N LEU A 44 -8.27 25.97 -3.84
CA LEU A 44 -8.95 25.01 -4.73
C LEU A 44 -8.26 23.63 -4.84
N ASN A 45 -7.20 23.41 -4.06
CA ASN A 45 -6.50 22.14 -3.99
C ASN A 45 -7.41 21.05 -3.41
N ILE A 46 -7.30 19.85 -3.97
CA ILE A 46 -7.94 18.66 -3.45
C ILE A 46 -7.01 18.00 -2.45
N ILE A 47 -7.52 17.77 -1.25
CA ILE A 47 -6.77 17.23 -0.12
C ILE A 47 -7.43 15.91 0.31
N TYR A 48 -6.60 14.87 0.41
CA TYR A 48 -6.95 13.61 1.02
C TYR A 48 -6.73 13.69 2.54
N GLN A 49 -7.82 13.73 3.31
CA GLN A 49 -7.77 13.73 4.76
C GLN A 49 -7.91 12.31 5.32
N ILE A 50 -6.86 11.86 6.00
CA ILE A 50 -6.88 10.60 6.75
C ILE A 50 -7.64 10.84 8.06
N ILE A 51 -8.74 10.09 8.27
CA ILE A 51 -9.54 10.16 9.50
C ILE A 51 -9.35 8.88 10.29
N GLU A 52 -8.60 8.97 11.38
CA GLU A 52 -8.39 7.90 12.35
C GLU A 52 -9.11 8.20 13.68
N PRO A 53 -9.25 7.21 14.58
CA PRO A 53 -9.87 7.43 15.87
C PRO A 53 -9.05 8.40 16.73
N PRO A 54 -9.56 9.57 17.12
CA PRO A 54 -8.76 10.51 17.91
C PRO A 54 -8.45 9.94 19.29
N LEU A 55 -7.19 10.06 19.71
CA LEU A 55 -6.74 9.74 21.06
C LEU A 55 -6.76 10.98 21.94
N THR A 56 -7.25 10.83 23.17
CA THR A 56 -7.00 11.82 24.24
C THR A 56 -5.57 11.71 24.74
N LYS A 57 -5.03 12.75 25.39
CA LYS A 57 -3.67 12.72 25.97
C LYS A 57 -3.42 11.48 26.83
N LYS A 58 -4.40 11.13 27.67
CA LYS A 58 -4.34 9.92 28.51
C LYS A 58 -4.32 8.63 27.67
N GLU A 59 -5.11 8.55 26.61
CA GLU A 59 -5.09 7.37 25.72
C GLU A 59 -3.77 7.27 24.95
N GLN A 60 -3.16 8.41 24.60
CA GLN A 60 -1.85 8.44 23.95
C GLN A 60 -0.73 7.95 24.88
N GLU A 61 -0.69 8.46 26.13
CA GLU A 61 0.22 7.97 27.17
C GLU A 61 0.07 6.46 27.40
N GLN A 62 -1.18 5.97 27.48
CA GLN A 62 -1.47 4.54 27.61
C GLN A 62 -1.00 3.73 26.40
N ARG A 63 -1.15 4.26 25.18
CA ARG A 63 -0.67 3.62 23.95
C ARG A 63 0.85 3.49 23.99
N ASP A 64 1.55 4.55 24.33
CA ASP A 64 3.02 4.60 24.33
C ASP A 64 3.59 3.67 25.41
N GLU A 65 2.98 3.63 26.60
CA GLU A 65 3.35 2.71 27.68
C GLU A 65 3.15 1.24 27.25
N ILE A 66 1.99 0.90 26.65
CA ILE A 66 1.74 -0.45 26.16
C ILE A 66 2.73 -0.83 25.06
N MET A 67 3.07 0.11 24.16
CA MET A 67 4.01 -0.12 23.07
C MET A 67 5.44 -0.39 23.59
N ASP A 68 5.93 0.39 24.55
CA ASP A 68 7.24 0.20 25.17
C ASP A 68 7.34 -1.15 25.90
N ILE A 69 6.30 -1.50 26.68
CA ILE A 69 6.21 -2.81 27.32
C ILE A 69 6.21 -3.93 26.28
N PHE A 70 5.44 -3.78 25.19
CA PHE A 70 5.38 -4.77 24.13
C PHE A 70 6.76 -4.99 23.49
N ILE A 71 7.46 -3.92 23.13
CA ILE A 71 8.81 -3.97 22.54
C ILE A 71 9.80 -4.68 23.48
N ARG A 72 9.76 -4.38 24.79
CA ARG A 72 10.64 -5.03 25.78
C ARG A 72 10.26 -6.48 26.05
N SER A 73 8.98 -6.82 25.93
CA SER A 73 8.45 -8.15 26.23
C SER A 73 8.53 -9.13 25.06
N LEU A 74 8.85 -8.66 23.84
CA LEU A 74 9.06 -9.50 22.66
C LEU A 74 10.19 -10.50 22.92
N THR A 75 9.79 -11.66 23.45
CA THR A 75 10.61 -12.86 23.48
C THR A 75 10.42 -13.49 22.11
N ALA A 76 11.52 -13.78 21.42
CA ALA A 76 11.60 -14.10 19.99
C ALA A 76 10.93 -15.43 19.56
N ASN A 77 9.64 -15.62 19.87
CA ASN A 77 8.84 -16.72 19.32
C ASN A 77 8.21 -16.26 18.01
N ILE A 78 9.02 -16.31 16.95
CA ILE A 78 8.68 -15.90 15.58
C ILE A 78 7.51 -16.76 15.04
N GLU A 79 7.43 -18.03 15.43
CA GLU A 79 6.43 -19.00 14.95
C GLU A 79 4.98 -18.69 15.38
N GLU A 80 4.74 -18.14 16.58
CA GLU A 80 3.39 -17.75 17.02
C GLU A 80 2.90 -16.47 16.34
N ILE A 81 3.83 -15.60 15.90
CA ILE A 81 3.53 -14.33 15.25
C ILE A 81 3.03 -14.58 13.81
N ASP A 82 3.65 -15.50 13.08
CA ASP A 82 3.39 -15.70 11.66
C ASP A 82 2.01 -16.31 11.34
N SER A 83 1.42 -17.09 12.26
CA SER A 83 0.13 -17.75 12.02
C SER A 83 -1.07 -16.80 12.12
N ASN A 84 -1.09 -15.89 13.11
CA ASN A 84 -2.11 -14.86 13.24
C ASN A 84 -1.57 -13.64 14.03
N PRO A 85 -0.89 -12.70 13.36
CA PRO A 85 -0.27 -11.54 14.00
C PRO A 85 -1.28 -10.70 14.79
N GLU A 86 -2.51 -10.53 14.27
CA GLU A 86 -3.53 -9.70 14.91
C GLU A 86 -4.03 -10.30 16.22
N ALA A 87 -4.25 -11.62 16.26
CA ALA A 87 -4.68 -12.32 17.47
C ALA A 87 -3.59 -12.28 18.55
N TYR A 88 -2.33 -12.40 18.14
CA TYR A 88 -1.18 -12.27 19.03
C TYR A 88 -1.11 -10.88 19.68
N VAL A 89 -1.14 -9.81 18.87
CA VAL A 89 -1.11 -8.42 19.37
C VAL A 89 -2.30 -8.16 20.29
N ARG A 90 -3.49 -8.68 19.97
CA ARG A 90 -4.69 -8.53 20.82
C ARG A 90 -4.50 -9.19 22.18
N THR A 91 -3.99 -10.41 22.19
CA THR A 91 -3.78 -11.20 23.42
C THR A 91 -2.70 -10.57 24.28
N ALA A 92 -1.60 -10.12 23.68
CA ALA A 92 -0.52 -9.44 24.36
C ALA A 92 -0.97 -8.11 24.96
N MET A 93 -1.73 -7.29 24.22
CA MET A 93 -2.35 -6.07 24.75
C MET A 93 -3.21 -6.39 25.98
N ASP A 94 -4.03 -7.44 25.92
CA ASP A 94 -4.88 -7.84 27.03
C ASP A 94 -4.10 -8.30 28.26
N LYS A 95 -2.97 -8.99 28.06
CA LYS A 95 -2.04 -9.36 29.14
C LYS A 95 -1.44 -8.12 29.80
N VAL A 96 -0.94 -7.17 29.02
CA VAL A 96 -0.34 -5.91 29.53
C VAL A 96 -1.36 -5.09 30.32
N ILE A 97 -2.57 -4.91 29.78
CA ILE A 97 -3.65 -4.18 30.46
C ILE A 97 -3.97 -4.81 31.82
N LYS A 98 -3.99 -6.15 31.88
CA LYS A 98 -4.29 -6.90 33.11
C LYS A 98 -3.13 -6.86 34.11
N SER A 99 -1.89 -7.07 33.69
CA SER A 99 -0.73 -7.11 34.59
C SER A 99 -0.44 -5.75 35.21
N TYR A 100 -0.58 -4.66 34.44
CA TYR A 100 -0.36 -3.29 34.91
C TYR A 100 -1.62 -2.66 35.51
N SER A 101 -2.73 -3.41 35.64
CA SER A 101 -4.01 -2.94 36.20
C SER A 101 -4.51 -1.62 35.57
N MET A 102 -4.31 -1.48 34.27
CA MET A 102 -4.65 -0.25 33.54
C MET A 102 -6.17 -0.08 33.43
N LYS A 103 -6.68 1.08 33.86
CA LYS A 103 -8.11 1.43 33.75
C LYS A 103 -8.45 1.93 32.35
N ILE A 104 -8.80 1.01 31.45
CA ILE A 104 -9.16 1.29 30.06
C ILE A 104 -10.59 0.81 29.78
N ASN A 105 -11.42 1.69 29.21
CA ASN A 105 -12.79 1.34 28.83
C ASN A 105 -12.83 0.60 27.48
N LYS A 106 -13.96 -0.05 27.14
CA LYS A 106 -14.09 -0.84 25.90
C LYS A 106 -13.84 -0.03 24.61
N LYS A 107 -14.27 1.24 24.55
CA LYS A 107 -14.04 2.11 23.38
C LYS A 107 -12.57 2.48 23.23
N SER A 108 -11.93 2.90 24.30
CA SER A 108 -10.50 3.22 24.34
C SER A 108 -9.67 1.99 24.00
N LYS A 109 -10.00 0.81 24.54
CA LYS A 109 -9.35 -0.46 24.18
C LYS A 109 -9.39 -0.73 22.67
N SER A 110 -10.53 -0.50 22.04
CA SER A 110 -10.67 -0.67 20.58
C SER A 110 -9.82 0.32 19.78
N LYS A 111 -9.71 1.58 20.22
CA LYS A 111 -8.82 2.57 19.59
C LYS A 111 -7.34 2.21 19.78
N LEU A 112 -6.94 1.83 20.99
CA LEU A 112 -5.56 1.44 21.29
C LEU A 112 -5.15 0.24 20.45
N PHE A 113 -6.02 -0.77 20.33
CA PHE A 113 -5.77 -1.91 19.47
C PHE A 113 -5.59 -1.51 18.00
N TYR A 114 -6.40 -0.57 17.49
CA TYR A 114 -6.23 -0.04 16.14
C TYR A 114 -4.82 0.52 15.92
N TYR A 115 -4.34 1.41 16.81
CA TYR A 115 -3.00 1.99 16.69
C TYR A 115 -1.88 0.96 16.84
N LEU A 116 -1.99 0.03 17.81
CA LEU A 116 -0.99 -1.03 17.97
C LEU A 116 -0.90 -1.91 16.71
N ARG A 117 -2.04 -2.33 16.17
CA ARG A 117 -2.10 -3.11 14.93
C ARG A 117 -1.50 -2.31 13.76
N ARG A 118 -1.88 -1.04 13.63
CA ARG A 118 -1.40 -0.12 12.59
C ARG A 118 0.12 0.04 12.59
N ASP A 119 0.73 0.17 13.77
CA ASP A 119 2.15 0.51 13.91
C ASP A 119 3.08 -0.70 14.03
N LEU A 120 2.57 -1.85 14.49
CA LEU A 120 3.31 -3.11 14.60
C LEU A 120 3.17 -3.97 13.34
N ILE A 121 1.96 -4.10 12.81
CA ILE A 121 1.62 -4.98 11.68
C ILE A 121 1.35 -4.17 10.41
N GLY A 122 0.67 -3.04 10.52
CA GLY A 122 0.35 -2.17 9.37
C GLY A 122 1.52 -1.30 8.91
N TYR A 123 1.22 -0.31 8.09
CA TYR A 123 2.19 0.64 7.53
C TYR A 123 2.29 1.96 8.33
N GLY A 124 1.98 1.93 9.63
CA GLY A 124 2.07 3.11 10.50
C GLY A 124 1.18 4.27 10.03
N LYS A 125 1.74 5.48 9.93
CA LYS A 125 0.98 6.67 9.49
C LYS A 125 0.35 6.53 8.10
N MET A 126 0.93 5.70 7.23
CA MET A 126 0.45 5.44 5.87
C MET A 126 -0.60 4.33 5.77
N ASP A 127 -0.91 3.64 6.88
CA ASP A 127 -1.74 2.44 6.84
C ASP A 127 -3.09 2.68 6.15
N VAL A 128 -3.71 3.85 6.36
CA VAL A 128 -4.95 4.20 5.69
C VAL A 128 -4.77 4.33 4.17
N LEU A 129 -3.69 4.95 3.70
CA LEU A 129 -3.41 5.07 2.26
C LEU A 129 -3.12 3.71 1.62
N MET A 130 -2.38 2.85 2.34
CA MET A 130 -2.03 1.50 1.88
C MET A 130 -3.24 0.55 1.88
N ASN A 131 -4.29 0.81 2.67
CA ASN A 131 -5.50 0.00 2.69
C ASN A 131 -6.63 0.58 1.82
N ASP A 132 -6.44 1.76 1.20
CA ASP A 132 -7.46 2.40 0.38
C ASP A 132 -7.41 1.94 -1.08
N VAL A 133 -8.39 1.16 -1.52
CA VAL A 133 -8.52 0.66 -2.92
C VAL A 133 -8.57 1.75 -4.00
N ASN A 134 -8.78 3.02 -3.65
CA ASN A 134 -8.76 4.12 -4.59
C ASN A 134 -7.39 4.79 -4.74
N VAL A 135 -6.41 4.46 -3.91
CA VAL A 135 -5.04 4.99 -4.00
C VAL A 135 -4.20 4.02 -4.82
N GLU A 136 -3.59 4.50 -5.90
CA GLU A 136 -2.75 3.69 -6.81
C GLU A 136 -1.26 3.91 -6.56
N ASP A 137 -0.85 5.17 -6.36
CA ASP A 137 0.55 5.52 -6.10
C ASP A 137 0.65 6.38 -4.84
N ILE A 138 1.78 6.26 -4.13
CA ILE A 138 2.09 7.04 -2.94
C ILE A 138 3.52 7.56 -3.03
N SER A 139 3.71 8.87 -2.92
CA SER A 139 5.02 9.52 -3.01
C SER A 139 5.26 10.41 -1.80
N LEU A 140 6.41 10.21 -1.14
CA LEU A 140 6.94 11.09 -0.12
C LEU A 140 8.28 11.64 -0.59
N ASP A 141 8.36 12.97 -0.73
CA ASP A 141 9.52 13.65 -1.30
C ASP A 141 10.53 14.15 -0.25
N GLY A 142 10.26 13.95 1.05
CA GLY A 142 11.15 14.38 2.11
C GLY A 142 10.48 14.62 3.46
N THR A 143 11.27 15.10 4.40
CA THR A 143 10.82 15.48 5.75
C THR A 143 10.06 16.79 5.71
N ASN A 144 9.01 16.90 6.54
CA ASN A 144 8.08 18.01 6.60
C ASN A 144 7.38 18.30 5.25
N VAL A 145 7.30 17.27 4.39
CA VAL A 145 6.54 17.29 3.14
C VAL A 145 5.35 16.35 3.29
N PRO A 146 4.13 16.78 2.92
CA PRO A 146 2.99 15.87 2.87
C PRO A 146 3.23 14.79 1.82
N ILE A 147 2.73 13.60 2.10
CA ILE A 147 2.61 12.56 1.06
C ILE A 147 1.66 13.09 -0.03
N PHE A 148 2.03 12.86 -1.28
CA PHE A 148 1.14 12.93 -2.42
C PHE A 148 0.69 11.52 -2.81
N ALA A 149 -0.60 11.36 -3.07
CA ALA A 149 -1.17 10.11 -3.50
C ALA A 149 -1.86 10.28 -4.86
N TYR A 150 -1.76 9.28 -5.74
CA TYR A 150 -2.55 9.23 -6.97
C TYR A 150 -3.86 8.49 -6.69
N HIS A 151 -4.96 9.24 -6.65
CA HIS A 151 -6.29 8.72 -6.37
C HIS A 151 -7.08 8.50 -7.66
N ARG A 152 -7.68 7.33 -7.87
CA ARG A 152 -8.40 6.92 -9.12
C ARG A 152 -9.38 7.95 -9.67
N LYS A 153 -10.09 8.65 -8.78
CA LYS A 153 -11.11 9.66 -9.12
C LYS A 153 -10.60 11.12 -9.10
N PHE A 154 -9.57 11.41 -8.33
CA PHE A 154 -9.15 12.79 -8.03
C PHE A 154 -7.70 13.08 -8.46
N GLU A 155 -7.06 12.11 -9.10
CA GLU A 155 -5.67 12.15 -9.58
C GLU A 155 -4.70 12.48 -8.43
N SER A 156 -3.70 13.32 -8.69
CA SER A 156 -2.71 13.70 -7.69
C SER A 156 -3.35 14.56 -6.59
N VAL A 157 -3.35 14.04 -5.36
CA VAL A 157 -3.90 14.70 -4.17
C VAL A 157 -2.87 14.80 -3.07
N GLU A 158 -2.79 15.96 -2.44
CA GLU A 158 -2.00 16.17 -1.22
C GLU A 158 -2.71 15.47 -0.05
N THR A 159 -1.96 14.76 0.80
CA THR A 159 -2.53 14.08 1.96
C THR A 159 -2.20 14.80 3.27
N THR A 160 -2.94 14.49 4.33
CA THR A 160 -2.62 14.99 5.69
C THR A 160 -1.50 14.21 6.39
N CYS A 161 -0.82 13.28 5.71
CA CYS A 161 0.25 12.46 6.29
C CYS A 161 1.61 13.13 6.10
N VAL A 162 2.30 13.43 7.19
CA VAL A 162 3.61 14.11 7.21
C VAL A 162 4.51 13.48 8.27
N TRP A 163 5.81 13.41 7.99
CA TRP A 163 6.86 13.21 9.01
C TRP A 163 7.49 14.53 9.36
N GLU A 164 7.57 14.84 10.65
CA GLU A 164 8.06 16.15 11.09
C GLU A 164 9.58 16.19 11.25
N THR A 165 10.22 15.05 11.49
CA THR A 165 11.66 14.95 11.73
C THR A 165 12.32 13.88 10.86
N ASP A 166 13.59 14.11 10.52
CA ASP A 166 14.40 13.16 9.74
C ASP A 166 14.57 11.85 10.50
N GLU A 167 14.77 11.92 11.82
CA GLU A 167 14.92 10.74 12.68
C GLU A 167 13.71 9.80 12.60
N GLU A 168 12.49 10.34 12.61
CA GLU A 168 11.27 9.54 12.51
C GLU A 168 11.14 8.91 11.11
N LEU A 169 11.45 9.68 10.08
CA LEU A 169 11.34 9.23 8.70
C LEU A 169 12.40 8.19 8.33
N GLU A 170 13.66 8.40 8.71
CA GLU A 170 14.75 7.46 8.50
C GLU A 170 14.49 6.15 9.25
N SER A 171 14.07 6.22 10.51
CA SER A 171 13.68 5.03 11.28
C SER A 171 12.56 4.25 10.57
N TYR A 172 11.57 4.96 10.01
CA TYR A 172 10.49 4.35 9.25
C TYR A 172 10.99 3.68 7.95
N VAL A 173 11.82 4.37 7.16
CA VAL A 173 12.39 3.83 5.91
C VAL A 173 13.24 2.59 6.18
N ILE A 174 14.10 2.62 7.20
CA ILE A 174 14.93 1.46 7.59
C ILE A 174 14.03 0.29 8.02
N LYS A 175 13.00 0.55 8.84
CA LYS A 175 12.06 -0.49 9.28
C LYS A 175 11.29 -1.08 8.09
N LEU A 176 10.88 -0.26 7.14
CA LEU A 176 10.16 -0.70 5.95
C LEU A 176 11.04 -1.56 5.06
N ALA A 177 12.30 -1.16 4.84
CA ALA A 177 13.30 -1.96 4.12
C ALA A 177 13.49 -3.35 4.75
N GLN A 178 13.65 -3.42 6.06
CA GLN A 178 13.77 -4.69 6.79
C GLN A 178 12.55 -5.59 6.62
N ARG A 179 11.35 -5.02 6.60
CA ARG A 179 10.11 -5.77 6.34
C ARG A 179 10.01 -6.31 4.92
N CYS A 180 10.68 -5.69 3.96
CA CYS A 180 10.84 -6.23 2.60
C CYS A 180 11.94 -7.30 2.52
N GLY A 181 12.58 -7.67 3.64
CA GLY A 181 13.71 -8.60 3.65
C GLY A 181 15.00 -8.03 3.06
N LYS A 182 15.11 -6.70 2.97
CA LYS A 182 16.28 -6.00 2.44
C LYS A 182 16.87 -5.03 3.46
N HIS A 183 18.08 -4.54 3.18
CA HIS A 183 18.76 -3.56 4.00
C HIS A 183 18.99 -2.28 3.22
N ILE A 184 18.90 -1.14 3.91
CA ILE A 184 19.24 0.19 3.40
C ILE A 184 20.16 0.84 4.43
N SER A 185 21.19 1.54 3.97
CA SER A 185 22.19 2.16 4.85
C SER A 185 22.74 3.43 4.23
N VAL A 186 23.54 4.21 4.97
CA VAL A 186 24.21 5.38 4.39
C VAL A 186 25.19 4.97 3.28
N ALA A 187 25.81 3.80 3.39
CA ALA A 187 26.71 3.27 2.36
C ALA A 187 25.94 2.80 1.10
N GLU A 188 24.73 2.28 1.28
CA GLU A 188 23.83 1.83 0.21
C GLU A 188 22.45 2.50 0.38
N PRO A 189 22.33 3.79 0.02
CA PRO A 189 21.16 4.61 0.38
C PRO A 189 19.99 4.46 -0.61
N LEU A 190 20.17 3.70 -1.69
CA LEU A 190 19.14 3.44 -2.71
C LEU A 190 18.64 2.01 -2.59
N LEU A 191 17.33 1.84 -2.54
CA LEU A 191 16.72 0.52 -2.44
C LEU A 191 15.47 0.40 -3.31
N ASP A 192 15.44 -0.61 -4.17
CA ASP A 192 14.25 -1.06 -4.90
C ASP A 192 13.78 -2.40 -4.32
N ALA A 193 12.53 -2.49 -3.91
CA ALA A 193 12.00 -3.62 -3.18
C ALA A 193 10.52 -3.87 -3.47
N THR A 194 10.04 -5.04 -3.05
CA THR A 194 8.63 -5.42 -3.08
C THR A 194 8.12 -5.49 -1.64
N LEU A 195 7.02 -4.80 -1.37
CA LEU A 195 6.31 -4.81 -0.09
C LEU A 195 5.58 -6.15 0.10
N MET A 196 5.09 -6.39 1.33
CA MET A 196 4.42 -7.65 1.68
C MET A 196 3.09 -7.85 0.93
N ASP A 197 2.46 -6.78 0.47
CA ASP A 197 1.25 -6.78 -0.38
C ASP A 197 1.57 -6.92 -1.88
N GLY A 198 2.84 -7.09 -2.26
CA GLY A 198 3.26 -7.19 -3.66
C GLY A 198 3.49 -5.84 -4.35
N SER A 199 3.15 -4.73 -3.69
CA SER A 199 3.41 -3.37 -4.18
C SER A 199 4.92 -3.11 -4.32
N ARG A 200 5.33 -2.37 -5.35
CA ARG A 200 6.74 -1.97 -5.52
C ARG A 200 7.03 -0.71 -4.74
N ILE A 201 8.21 -0.66 -4.11
CA ILE A 201 8.68 0.52 -3.40
C ILE A 201 10.13 0.85 -3.78
N VAL A 202 10.37 2.12 -4.05
CA VAL A 202 11.71 2.69 -4.23
C VAL A 202 11.98 3.63 -3.05
N MET A 203 13.09 3.46 -2.37
CA MET A 203 13.48 4.23 -1.19
C MET A 203 14.84 4.90 -1.39
N LYS A 204 14.96 6.09 -0.79
CA LYS A 204 16.18 6.90 -0.70
C LYS A 204 16.40 7.25 0.77
N LEU A 205 17.57 6.92 1.30
CA LEU A 205 17.93 7.22 2.69
C LEU A 205 18.85 8.45 2.76
N GLY A 206 18.52 9.38 3.66
CA GLY A 206 19.35 10.51 4.06
C GLY A 206 19.40 11.66 3.06
N HIS A 207 20.02 12.75 3.50
CA HIS A 207 20.16 13.98 2.71
C HIS A 207 21.20 13.90 1.59
N GLU A 208 22.09 12.92 1.64
CA GLU A 208 23.22 12.78 0.71
C GLU A 208 22.76 12.53 -0.74
N ILE A 209 21.65 11.79 -0.90
CA ILE A 209 21.05 11.47 -2.20
C ILE A 209 19.68 12.13 -2.43
N SER A 210 19.09 12.74 -1.40
CA SER A 210 17.79 13.39 -1.45
C SER A 210 17.81 14.67 -0.63
N THR A 211 17.89 15.82 -1.31
CA THR A 211 18.15 17.12 -0.67
C THR A 211 17.12 17.53 0.39
N ARG A 212 15.90 16.96 0.34
CA ARG A 212 14.80 17.24 1.28
C ARG A 212 14.66 16.18 2.40
N GLY A 213 15.64 15.31 2.55
CA GLY A 213 15.62 14.19 3.49
C GLY A 213 15.23 12.89 2.80
N SER A 214 15.12 11.82 3.58
CA SER A 214 14.72 10.50 3.06
C SER A 214 13.41 10.56 2.26
N ALA A 215 13.29 9.75 1.23
CA ALA A 215 12.15 9.78 0.32
C ALA A 215 11.77 8.37 -0.13
N PHE A 216 10.51 8.15 -0.47
CA PHE A 216 10.08 6.89 -1.07
C PHE A 216 8.91 7.08 -2.01
N CYS A 217 8.79 6.16 -2.97
CA CYS A 217 7.66 6.07 -3.87
C CYS A 217 7.16 4.63 -3.90
N ILE A 218 5.87 4.44 -3.68
CA ILE A 218 5.18 3.16 -3.73
C ILE A 218 4.24 3.18 -4.92
N ARG A 219 4.34 2.13 -5.75
CA ARG A 219 3.35 1.81 -6.78
C ARG A 219 2.57 0.59 -6.33
N ARG A 220 1.27 0.75 -6.10
CA ARG A 220 0.46 -0.29 -5.49
C ARG A 220 0.14 -1.41 -6.46
N PHE A 221 0.20 -2.63 -5.95
CA PHE A 221 -0.33 -3.79 -6.66
C PHE A 221 -1.86 -3.76 -6.61
N LYS A 222 -2.50 -4.01 -7.76
CA LYS A 222 -3.96 -4.03 -7.86
C LYS A 222 -4.48 -5.43 -7.52
N ASP A 223 -5.07 -5.54 -6.34
CA ASP A 223 -5.73 -6.78 -5.90
C ASP A 223 -6.95 -7.14 -6.78
N ASP A 224 -7.61 -6.15 -7.37
CA ASP A 224 -8.78 -6.33 -8.24
C ASP A 224 -8.55 -5.71 -9.64
N PRO A 225 -8.16 -6.50 -10.64
CA PRO A 225 -7.98 -6.03 -12.00
C PRO A 225 -9.32 -5.69 -12.65
N PHE A 226 -9.34 -4.73 -13.57
CA PHE A 226 -10.56 -4.42 -14.31
C PHE A 226 -11.02 -5.63 -15.14
N SER A 227 -12.33 -5.84 -15.21
CA SER A 227 -12.92 -6.90 -16.03
C SER A 227 -13.10 -6.46 -17.49
N PRO A 228 -13.31 -7.40 -18.43
CA PRO A 228 -13.69 -7.04 -19.79
C PRO A 228 -14.98 -6.21 -19.87
N ALA A 229 -15.90 -6.40 -18.93
CA ALA A 229 -17.13 -5.60 -18.85
C ALA A 229 -16.81 -4.14 -18.48
N ASP A 230 -15.86 -3.92 -17.58
CA ASP A 230 -15.40 -2.57 -17.20
C ASP A 230 -14.74 -1.86 -18.38
N ILE A 231 -13.91 -2.58 -19.15
CA ILE A 231 -13.28 -2.05 -20.37
C ILE A 231 -14.31 -1.56 -21.40
N VAL A 232 -15.44 -2.27 -21.55
CA VAL A 232 -16.55 -1.83 -22.40
C VAL A 232 -17.31 -0.66 -21.77
N ALA A 233 -17.55 -0.69 -20.46
CA ALA A 233 -18.24 0.37 -19.73
C ALA A 233 -17.49 1.71 -19.79
N PHE A 234 -16.15 1.67 -19.70
CA PHE A 234 -15.26 2.83 -19.88
C PHE A 234 -15.14 3.28 -21.33
N ARG A 235 -15.72 2.54 -22.28
CA ARG A 235 -15.61 2.78 -23.73
C ARG A 235 -14.17 2.73 -24.24
N THR A 236 -13.30 2.01 -23.55
CA THR A 236 -11.92 1.74 -23.98
C THR A 236 -11.91 0.82 -25.21
N MET A 237 -12.80 -0.18 -25.23
CA MET A 237 -13.06 -1.03 -26.40
C MET A 237 -14.55 -1.25 -26.59
N SER A 238 -14.98 -1.50 -27.84
CA SER A 238 -16.35 -1.96 -28.10
C SER A 238 -16.54 -3.41 -27.66
N SER A 239 -17.79 -3.81 -27.40
CA SER A 239 -18.12 -5.21 -27.09
C SER A 239 -17.68 -6.18 -28.20
N LEU A 240 -17.74 -5.75 -29.46
CA LEU A 240 -17.28 -6.55 -30.60
C LEU A 240 -15.75 -6.77 -30.58
N MET A 241 -14.98 -5.74 -30.21
CA MET A 241 -13.52 -5.88 -30.06
C MET A 241 -13.16 -6.81 -28.91
N VAL A 242 -13.88 -6.73 -27.78
CA VAL A 242 -13.69 -7.65 -26.66
C VAL A 242 -14.05 -9.08 -27.05
N ALA A 243 -15.14 -9.30 -27.78
CA ALA A 243 -15.51 -10.62 -28.29
C ALA A 243 -14.49 -11.19 -29.28
N TYR A 244 -13.92 -10.33 -30.14
CA TYR A 244 -12.82 -10.72 -31.03
C TYR A 244 -11.59 -11.16 -30.23
N LEU A 245 -11.19 -10.37 -29.23
CA LEU A 245 -10.06 -10.73 -28.35
C LEU A 245 -10.34 -12.01 -27.58
N TRP A 246 -11.56 -12.22 -27.09
CA TRP A 246 -11.93 -13.47 -26.43
C TRP A 246 -11.66 -14.68 -27.33
N ILE A 247 -12.11 -14.65 -28.60
CA ILE A 247 -11.83 -15.73 -29.55
C ILE A 247 -10.32 -15.86 -29.79
N ALA A 248 -9.58 -14.75 -29.93
CA ALA A 248 -8.13 -14.77 -30.12
C ALA A 248 -7.38 -15.41 -28.93
N PHE A 249 -7.74 -15.04 -27.69
CA PHE A 249 -7.22 -15.65 -26.48
C PHE A 249 -7.49 -17.14 -26.46
N GLN A 250 -8.73 -17.59 -26.74
CA GLN A 250 -9.05 -19.03 -26.73
C GLN A 250 -8.34 -19.86 -27.80
N ASN A 251 -7.88 -19.23 -28.88
CA ASN A 251 -7.16 -19.89 -29.96
C ASN A 251 -5.64 -19.65 -29.91
N GLU A 252 -5.11 -19.24 -28.75
CA GLU A 252 -3.67 -19.09 -28.51
C GLU A 252 -2.98 -18.15 -29.51
N VAL A 253 -3.71 -17.15 -30.02
CA VAL A 253 -3.18 -16.19 -30.99
C VAL A 253 -2.15 -15.29 -30.28
N PRO A 254 -0.90 -15.20 -30.77
CA PRO A 254 0.08 -14.29 -30.19
C PRO A 254 -0.37 -12.83 -30.34
N MET A 255 -0.29 -12.06 -29.25
CA MET A 255 -0.77 -10.69 -29.20
C MET A 255 0.27 -9.78 -28.54
N LEU A 256 0.34 -8.53 -28.99
CA LEU A 256 1.15 -7.47 -28.41
C LEU A 256 0.29 -6.24 -28.17
N PHE A 257 0.23 -5.77 -26.92
CA PHE A 257 -0.48 -4.56 -26.54
C PHE A 257 0.49 -3.37 -26.58
N VAL A 258 0.27 -2.44 -27.52
CA VAL A 258 1.18 -1.32 -27.78
C VAL A 258 0.51 0.00 -27.42
N GLY A 259 1.27 0.94 -26.87
CA GLY A 259 0.81 2.29 -26.52
C GLY A 259 1.88 3.08 -25.77
N GLY A 260 1.60 4.36 -25.50
CA GLY A 260 2.49 5.19 -24.67
C GLY A 260 2.52 4.72 -23.21
N THR A 261 3.45 5.24 -22.43
CA THR A 261 3.45 5.08 -20.96
C THR A 261 2.12 5.56 -20.38
N ALA A 262 1.58 4.83 -19.40
CA ALA A 262 0.28 5.10 -18.77
C ALA A 262 -0.96 5.08 -19.71
N SER A 263 -0.85 4.54 -20.94
CA SER A 263 -2.00 4.41 -21.87
C SER A 263 -2.97 3.26 -21.54
N GLY A 264 -2.70 2.46 -20.50
CA GLY A 264 -3.55 1.34 -20.10
C GLY A 264 -3.20 -0.01 -20.75
N LYS A 265 -1.96 -0.19 -21.23
CA LYS A 265 -1.47 -1.44 -21.83
C LYS A 265 -1.64 -2.65 -20.91
N THR A 266 -0.94 -2.65 -19.76
CA THR A 266 -0.99 -3.74 -18.79
C THR A 266 -2.40 -3.94 -18.25
N THR A 267 -3.13 -2.84 -18.06
CA THR A 267 -4.54 -2.86 -17.65
C THR A 267 -5.41 -3.65 -18.62
N THR A 268 -5.27 -3.41 -19.92
CA THR A 268 -6.05 -4.08 -20.96
C THR A 268 -5.65 -5.56 -21.06
N LEU A 269 -4.34 -5.84 -21.05
CA LEU A 269 -3.81 -7.21 -21.04
C LEU A 269 -4.38 -8.01 -19.86
N ASN A 270 -4.27 -7.47 -18.64
CA ASN A 270 -4.73 -8.10 -17.41
C ASN A 270 -6.25 -8.35 -17.44
N ALA A 271 -7.03 -7.37 -17.92
CA ALA A 271 -8.48 -7.52 -18.06
C ALA A 271 -8.88 -8.65 -19.00
N MET A 272 -8.16 -8.84 -20.11
CA MET A 272 -8.47 -9.88 -21.09
C MET A 272 -7.94 -11.26 -20.68
N CYS A 273 -7.00 -11.37 -19.74
CA CYS A 273 -6.45 -12.64 -19.27
C CYS A 273 -7.52 -13.60 -18.72
N ILE A 274 -8.68 -13.09 -18.29
CA ILE A 274 -9.81 -13.93 -17.88
C ILE A 274 -10.33 -14.85 -19.01
N PHE A 275 -10.06 -14.50 -20.27
CA PHE A 275 -10.46 -15.33 -21.42
C PHE A 275 -9.54 -16.53 -21.67
N ILE A 276 -8.39 -16.60 -21.00
CA ILE A 276 -7.52 -17.79 -21.04
C ILE A 276 -8.28 -18.97 -20.41
N PRO A 277 -8.39 -20.13 -21.08
CA PRO A 277 -9.13 -21.27 -20.54
C PRO A 277 -8.59 -21.72 -19.18
N TRP A 278 -9.50 -22.04 -18.24
CA TRP A 278 -9.20 -22.25 -16.82
C TRP A 278 -8.11 -23.29 -16.50
N GLN A 279 -7.94 -24.30 -17.35
CA GLN A 279 -6.99 -25.40 -17.14
C GLN A 279 -5.59 -25.13 -17.71
N MET A 280 -5.44 -24.11 -18.54
CA MET A 280 -4.18 -23.81 -19.22
C MET A 280 -3.12 -23.32 -18.24
N LYS A 281 -1.88 -23.77 -18.46
CA LYS A 281 -0.71 -23.31 -17.74
C LYS A 281 -0.26 -21.96 -18.27
N ILE A 282 -0.17 -21.01 -17.36
CA ILE A 282 0.22 -19.63 -17.65
C ILE A 282 1.52 -19.36 -16.90
N VAL A 283 2.51 -18.79 -17.59
CA VAL A 283 3.71 -18.24 -16.94
C VAL A 283 3.73 -16.74 -17.21
N SER A 284 3.69 -15.92 -16.16
CA SER A 284 3.93 -14.47 -16.31
C SER A 284 5.38 -14.14 -15.97
N ILE A 285 5.97 -13.17 -16.65
CA ILE A 285 7.34 -12.72 -16.44
C ILE A 285 7.29 -11.20 -16.39
N GLU A 286 7.62 -10.62 -15.24
CA GLU A 286 7.51 -9.18 -15.03
C GLU A 286 8.71 -8.64 -14.27
N SER A 287 9.14 -7.43 -14.61
CA SER A 287 10.08 -6.65 -13.79
C SER A 287 9.43 -6.05 -12.54
N THR A 288 8.13 -5.80 -12.58
CA THR A 288 7.29 -5.36 -11.46
C THR A 288 5.98 -6.11 -11.54
N ARG A 289 5.52 -6.67 -10.43
CA ARG A 289 4.25 -7.39 -10.41
C ARG A 289 3.09 -6.42 -10.69
N GLU A 290 2.44 -6.57 -11.84
CA GLU A 290 1.30 -5.75 -12.27
C GLU A 290 0.09 -6.61 -12.68
N VAL A 291 0.35 -7.78 -13.27
CA VAL A 291 -0.69 -8.71 -13.72
C VAL A 291 -1.21 -9.53 -12.54
N ASN A 292 -2.53 -9.74 -12.50
CA ASN A 292 -3.20 -10.55 -11.49
C ASN A 292 -4.19 -11.50 -12.17
N ILE A 293 -3.77 -12.75 -12.35
CA ILE A 293 -4.47 -13.72 -13.18
C ILE A 293 -5.33 -14.62 -12.28
N PRO A 294 -6.65 -14.73 -12.52
CA PRO A 294 -7.55 -15.50 -11.65
C PRO A 294 -7.39 -17.03 -11.79
N GLN A 295 -6.80 -17.52 -12.88
CA GLN A 295 -6.65 -18.95 -13.16
C GLN A 295 -5.65 -19.60 -12.17
N PRO A 296 -5.94 -20.82 -11.67
CA PRO A 296 -5.14 -21.46 -10.63
C PRO A 296 -3.80 -22.02 -11.15
N ASN A 297 -3.70 -22.37 -12.43
CA ASN A 297 -2.51 -22.91 -13.05
C ASN A 297 -1.60 -21.78 -13.59
N TRP A 298 -1.28 -20.85 -12.71
CA TRP A 298 -0.46 -19.67 -13.02
C TRP A 298 0.83 -19.67 -12.20
N VAL A 299 1.96 -19.53 -12.90
CA VAL A 299 3.30 -19.38 -12.33
C VAL A 299 3.77 -17.94 -12.54
N PRO A 300 3.79 -17.08 -11.51
CA PRO A 300 4.27 -15.73 -11.63
C PRO A 300 5.78 -15.62 -11.43
N GLY A 301 6.50 -15.26 -12.49
CA GLY A 301 7.92 -14.94 -12.49
C GLY A 301 8.17 -13.44 -12.29
N LEU A 302 9.07 -13.11 -11.37
CA LEU A 302 9.51 -11.74 -11.09
C LEU A 302 11.02 -11.64 -11.25
N THR A 303 11.50 -10.59 -11.91
CA THR A 303 12.94 -10.34 -11.97
C THR A 303 13.52 -10.05 -10.59
N ARG A 304 14.82 -10.30 -10.45
CA ARG A 304 15.55 -10.05 -9.22
C ARG A 304 16.81 -9.27 -9.54
N GLN A 305 16.93 -8.10 -8.94
CA GLN A 305 18.21 -7.37 -8.88
C GLN A 305 19.20 -8.16 -8.01
N GLY A 306 20.47 -8.19 -8.40
CA GLY A 306 21.54 -8.90 -7.68
C GLY A 306 21.71 -8.41 -6.23
N PHE A 307 22.39 -9.21 -5.42
CA PHE A 307 22.72 -8.84 -4.05
C PHE A 307 24.15 -8.27 -4.02
N GLY A 308 24.26 -6.96 -3.78
CA GLY A 308 25.52 -6.29 -3.46
C GLY A 308 26.22 -5.61 -4.64
N GLY A 309 26.40 -4.29 -4.52
CA GLY A 309 27.41 -3.49 -5.24
C GLY A 309 27.61 -3.76 -6.74
N GLU A 310 28.87 -3.66 -7.19
CA GLU A 310 29.33 -3.71 -8.59
C GLU A 310 29.32 -5.11 -9.25
N SER A 311 28.91 -6.16 -8.54
CA SER A 311 28.87 -7.52 -9.09
C SER A 311 27.46 -7.88 -9.57
N ASP A 312 27.32 -8.31 -10.83
CA ASP A 312 26.08 -8.86 -11.42
C ASP A 312 25.67 -10.24 -10.83
N ASP A 313 26.33 -10.69 -9.76
CA ASP A 313 26.07 -11.98 -9.13
C ASP A 313 24.66 -12.02 -8.54
N GLY A 314 23.87 -12.96 -9.05
CA GLY A 314 22.49 -13.21 -8.58
C GLY A 314 21.41 -12.36 -9.25
N VAL A 315 21.74 -11.54 -10.25
CA VAL A 315 20.76 -10.88 -11.13
C VAL A 315 19.99 -11.95 -11.91
N ILE A 316 18.66 -11.84 -11.92
CA ILE A 316 17.77 -12.66 -12.75
C ILE A 316 16.92 -11.69 -13.56
N GLY A 317 17.21 -11.58 -14.86
CA GLY A 317 16.44 -10.76 -15.78
C GLY A 317 15.26 -11.50 -16.39
N GLU A 318 14.49 -10.78 -17.20
CA GLU A 318 13.32 -11.34 -17.89
C GLU A 318 13.72 -12.40 -18.92
N PHE A 319 14.89 -12.24 -19.54
CA PHE A 319 15.40 -13.18 -20.53
C PHE A 319 15.72 -14.55 -19.93
N GLU A 320 16.32 -14.59 -18.73
CA GLU A 320 16.57 -15.80 -17.98
C GLU A 320 15.26 -16.49 -17.57
N LEU A 321 14.29 -15.72 -17.09
CA LEU A 321 12.96 -16.22 -16.74
C LEU A 321 12.23 -16.76 -17.97
N LEU A 322 12.34 -16.11 -19.12
CA LEU A 322 11.75 -16.57 -20.37
C LEU A 322 12.34 -17.92 -20.82
N LYS A 323 13.67 -18.07 -20.74
CA LYS A 323 14.33 -19.36 -21.01
C LYS A 323 13.86 -20.47 -20.07
N ALA A 324 13.65 -20.15 -18.80
CA ALA A 324 13.12 -21.09 -17.82
C ALA A 324 11.67 -21.47 -18.14
N ALA A 325 10.82 -20.48 -18.42
CA ALA A 325 9.41 -20.67 -18.78
C ALA A 325 9.23 -21.62 -19.96
N LEU A 326 10.09 -21.55 -20.98
CA LEU A 326 10.03 -22.46 -22.13
C LEU A 326 10.23 -23.95 -21.75
N ARG A 327 10.88 -24.25 -20.62
CA ARG A 327 11.06 -25.62 -20.10
C ARG A 327 9.89 -26.10 -19.25
N GLU A 328 9.03 -25.18 -18.84
CA GLU A 328 7.87 -25.44 -18.00
C GLU A 328 6.64 -25.91 -18.78
N ARG A 329 6.72 -25.92 -20.12
CA ARG A 329 5.62 -26.24 -21.05
C ARG A 329 4.33 -25.44 -20.77
N PRO A 330 4.40 -24.10 -20.71
CA PRO A 330 3.19 -23.28 -20.62
C PRO A 330 2.45 -23.25 -21.95
N GLU A 331 1.13 -23.16 -21.91
CA GLU A 331 0.31 -22.81 -23.07
C GLU A 331 0.31 -21.29 -23.30
N TYR A 332 0.41 -20.48 -22.23
CA TYR A 332 0.51 -19.01 -22.32
C TYR A 332 1.74 -18.50 -21.60
N ILE A 333 2.51 -17.67 -22.30
CA ILE A 333 3.57 -16.87 -21.69
C ILE A 333 3.15 -15.41 -21.79
N ILE A 334 3.06 -14.75 -20.64
CA ILE A 334 2.77 -13.33 -20.54
C ILE A 334 4.05 -12.64 -20.13
N VAL A 335 4.59 -11.81 -21.02
CA VAL A 335 5.73 -10.96 -20.69
C VAL A 335 5.19 -9.56 -20.40
N GLY A 336 5.67 -8.96 -19.31
CA GLY A 336 5.40 -7.57 -18.95
C GLY A 336 6.03 -6.58 -19.94
N GLU A 337 6.44 -5.41 -19.42
CA GLU A 337 7.16 -4.39 -20.18
C GLU A 337 8.68 -4.53 -20.06
#